data_AF-A0A2S8SD09-F1
#
_entry.id   AF-A0A2S8SD09-F1
#
_cell.length_a   1.000
_cell.length_b   1.000
_cell.length_c   1.000
_cell.angle_alpha   90.00
_cell.angle_beta   90.00
_cell.angle_gamma   90.00
#
_symmetry.space_group_name_H-M   'P 1'
#
loop_
_entity.id
_entity.type
_entity.pdbx_description
1 polymer ?
#
loop_
_entity_poly.entity_id
_entity_poly.type
_entity_poly.pdbx_seq_one_letter_code
_entity_poly.pdbx_strand_id
1 'polypeptide(L)'
;MDDDDQLALYLRTLEERLDPTALFRRVVGGPCDPWQQQMLTSTSPFVYACCSRRVGKSQTVGILAAHTVATPNRNVVILSPTLSQSTLLFKRCLQAWHELGLPIQKTRLTQTTMELDNGSVIVCVPAGNDGESARGLGVKDGGLLVYEEFSFISEDAITATLPIRETGGRILAITTPGRKGTFAHRLWEEENEIEKISARSVDIPRMAEKVAFDQRFMPPNQFATEHLLRWMGQGGIQFFAPETITAAFTDTPELKLGDFLHVA
;
A
#
# COMPACT_ATOMS: atom_id res chain seq x y z
N MET A 1 -18.63 -32.85 2.70
CA MET A 1 -19.07 -31.83 3.67
C MET A 1 -20.54 -31.67 3.43
N ASP A 2 -21.36 -31.87 4.46
CA ASP A 2 -22.82 -31.87 4.29
C ASP A 2 -23.33 -30.46 3.97
N ASP A 3 -24.57 -30.32 3.52
CA ASP A 3 -25.16 -29.00 3.25
C ASP A 3 -25.29 -28.18 4.54
N ASP A 4 -25.57 -28.83 5.68
CA ASP A 4 -25.59 -28.20 7.00
C ASP A 4 -24.20 -27.69 7.44
N ASP A 5 -23.12 -28.43 7.15
CA ASP A 5 -21.74 -27.99 7.41
C ASP A 5 -21.38 -26.75 6.57
N GLN A 6 -21.81 -26.74 5.29
CA GLN A 6 -21.61 -25.60 4.39
C GLN A 6 -22.37 -24.37 4.87
N LEU A 7 -23.63 -24.53 5.28
CA LEU A 7 -24.44 -23.44 5.82
C LEU A 7 -23.85 -22.90 7.14
N ALA A 8 -23.41 -23.77 8.05
CA ALA A 8 -22.76 -23.36 9.30
C ALA A 8 -21.47 -22.55 9.05
N LEU A 9 -20.64 -22.98 8.11
CA LEU A 9 -19.41 -22.27 7.73
C LEU A 9 -19.70 -20.92 7.02
N TYR A 10 -20.75 -20.88 6.20
CA TYR A 10 -21.21 -19.67 5.53
C TYR A 10 -21.75 -18.64 6.53
N LEU A 11 -22.51 -19.08 7.55
CA LEU A 11 -23.01 -18.22 8.62
C LEU A 11 -21.89 -17.75 9.57
N ARG A 12 -20.93 -18.62 9.93
CA ARG A 12 -19.75 -18.29 10.75
C ARG A 12 -18.98 -17.08 10.20
N THR A 13 -18.89 -16.98 8.87
CA THR A 13 -18.13 -15.95 8.15
C THR A 13 -18.99 -14.76 7.71
N LEU A 14 -20.26 -14.69 8.12
CA LEU A 14 -21.18 -13.63 7.69
C LEU A 14 -20.73 -12.23 8.17
N GLU A 15 -20.40 -12.09 9.45
CA GLU A 15 -19.91 -10.83 10.03
C GLU A 15 -18.66 -10.35 9.27
N GLU A 16 -17.73 -11.25 9.00
CA GLU A 16 -16.45 -10.98 8.34
C GLU A 16 -16.55 -10.67 6.86
N ARG A 17 -17.69 -10.96 6.22
CA ARG A 17 -18.02 -10.59 4.84
C ARG A 17 -18.83 -9.29 4.74
N LEU A 18 -19.29 -8.77 5.89
CA LEU A 18 -20.00 -7.49 6.01
C LEU A 18 -19.08 -6.41 6.61
N ASP A 19 -18.19 -6.80 7.53
CA ASP A 19 -17.19 -5.96 8.18
C ASP A 19 -15.77 -6.56 7.98
N PRO A 20 -14.94 -6.01 7.08
CA PRO A 20 -13.56 -6.46 6.90
C PRO A 20 -12.67 -6.24 8.15
N THR A 21 -13.10 -5.43 9.14
CA THR A 21 -12.38 -5.30 10.41
C THR A 21 -12.56 -6.52 11.32
N ALA A 22 -13.66 -7.26 11.21
CA ALA A 22 -13.83 -8.54 11.91
C ALA A 22 -12.84 -9.58 11.36
N LEU A 23 -12.70 -9.67 10.02
CA LEU A 23 -11.68 -10.50 9.39
C LEU A 23 -10.26 -10.09 9.82
N PHE A 24 -9.98 -8.78 9.90
CA PHE A 24 -8.71 -8.29 10.41
C PHE A 24 -8.42 -8.78 11.83
N ARG A 25 -9.39 -8.67 12.76
CA ARG A 25 -9.21 -9.12 14.15
C ARG A 25 -8.79 -10.60 14.21
N ARG A 26 -9.38 -11.46 13.38
CA ARG A 26 -8.98 -12.88 13.31
C ARG A 26 -7.60 -13.09 12.69
N VAL A 27 -7.31 -12.47 11.54
CA VAL A 27 -6.04 -12.64 10.81
C VAL A 27 -4.83 -12.08 11.58
N VAL A 28 -5.03 -11.01 12.36
CA VAL A 28 -3.96 -10.29 13.06
C VAL A 28 -3.89 -10.64 14.55
N GLY A 29 -4.98 -11.13 15.15
CA GLY A 29 -5.07 -11.41 16.58
C GLY A 29 -5.23 -10.15 17.45
N GLY A 30 -5.68 -9.04 16.87
CA GLY A 30 -5.81 -7.75 17.55
C GLY A 30 -6.64 -6.72 16.77
N PRO A 31 -7.00 -5.58 17.39
CA PRO A 31 -7.78 -4.53 16.73
C PRO A 31 -6.98 -3.84 15.61
N CYS A 32 -7.71 -3.29 14.65
CA CYS A 32 -7.16 -2.35 13.67
C CYS A 32 -6.62 -1.09 14.36
N ASP A 33 -5.48 -0.56 13.89
CA ASP A 33 -5.22 0.87 14.08
C ASP A 33 -6.31 1.70 13.34
N PRO A 34 -6.61 2.95 13.76
CA PRO A 34 -7.67 3.75 13.13
C PRO A 34 -7.51 3.93 11.60
N TRP A 35 -6.28 4.09 11.12
CA TRP A 35 -5.98 4.20 9.68
C TRP A 35 -6.24 2.88 8.92
N GLN A 36 -6.05 1.73 9.58
CA GLN A 36 -6.35 0.41 9.00
C GLN A 36 -7.85 0.22 8.89
N GLN A 37 -8.60 0.60 9.93
CA GLN A 37 -10.06 0.60 9.89
C GLN A 37 -10.57 1.48 8.75
N GLN A 38 -10.12 2.75 8.67
CA GLN A 38 -10.48 3.66 7.57
C GLN A 38 -10.22 3.03 6.20
N MET A 39 -9.04 2.45 5.97
CA MET A 39 -8.69 1.85 4.68
C MET A 39 -9.53 0.60 4.37
N LEU A 40 -9.88 -0.22 5.37
CA LEU A 40 -10.72 -1.42 5.20
C LEU A 40 -12.19 -1.08 4.93
N THR A 41 -12.73 -0.06 5.59
CA THR A 41 -14.15 0.32 5.48
C THR A 41 -14.42 1.41 4.44
N SER A 42 -13.39 2.01 3.85
CA SER A 42 -13.54 2.99 2.77
C SER A 42 -14.33 2.42 1.60
N THR A 43 -15.23 3.23 1.05
CA THR A 43 -15.95 2.98 -0.21
C THR A 43 -15.43 3.85 -1.37
N SER A 44 -14.36 4.63 -1.16
CA SER A 44 -13.80 5.52 -2.18
C SER A 44 -13.35 4.73 -3.43
N PRO A 45 -13.59 5.26 -4.65
CA PRO A 45 -13.08 4.67 -5.88
C PRO A 45 -11.55 4.75 -5.99
N PHE A 46 -10.91 5.69 -5.29
CA PHE A 46 -9.45 5.79 -5.20
C PHE A 46 -9.03 6.17 -3.78
N VAL A 47 -8.42 5.20 -3.08
CA VAL A 47 -7.72 5.41 -1.82
C VAL A 47 -6.22 5.50 -2.09
N TYR A 48 -5.57 6.54 -1.57
CA TYR A 48 -4.12 6.68 -1.57
C TYR A 48 -3.63 6.74 -0.13
N ALA A 49 -2.91 5.71 0.32
CA ALA A 49 -2.41 5.58 1.68
C ALA A 49 -0.88 5.76 1.74
N CYS A 50 -0.42 6.88 2.31
CA CYS A 50 0.98 7.11 2.63
C CYS A 50 1.22 6.70 4.10
N CYS A 51 2.03 5.67 4.32
CA CYS A 51 2.21 5.09 5.66
C CYS A 51 3.67 4.74 5.93
N SER A 52 4.07 4.74 7.20
CA SER A 52 5.44 4.37 7.60
C SER A 52 5.76 2.91 7.21
N ARG A 53 7.05 2.53 7.19
CA ARG A 53 7.39 1.10 7.06
C ARG A 53 6.93 0.31 8.28
N ARG A 54 6.61 -0.97 8.05
CA ARG A 54 6.22 -1.97 9.07
C ARG A 54 4.97 -1.66 9.91
N VAL A 55 4.20 -0.60 9.62
CA VAL A 55 2.92 -0.33 10.33
C VAL A 55 1.78 -1.29 9.95
N GLY A 56 1.93 -2.13 8.93
CA GLY A 56 0.92 -3.15 8.58
C GLY A 56 0.25 -3.01 7.21
N LYS A 57 0.68 -2.04 6.37
CA LYS A 57 0.18 -1.81 5.00
C LYS A 57 -0.20 -3.11 4.25
N SER A 58 0.81 -3.94 3.95
CA SER A 58 0.65 -5.17 3.14
C SER A 58 -0.25 -6.23 3.80
N GLN A 59 -0.38 -6.24 5.13
CA GLN A 59 -1.30 -7.12 5.84
C GLN A 59 -2.75 -6.65 5.67
N THR A 60 -3.00 -5.36 5.87
CA THR A 60 -4.33 -4.75 5.69
C THR A 60 -4.80 -4.86 4.24
N VAL A 61 -3.91 -4.68 3.25
CA VAL A 61 -4.21 -4.93 1.84
C VAL A 61 -4.49 -6.42 1.58
N GLY A 62 -3.72 -7.34 2.16
CA GLY A 62 -3.98 -8.78 2.03
C GLY A 62 -5.36 -9.20 2.52
N ILE A 63 -5.81 -8.60 3.64
CA ILE A 63 -7.14 -8.79 4.22
C ILE A 63 -8.23 -8.21 3.32
N LEU A 64 -8.05 -6.98 2.83
CA LEU A 64 -9.00 -6.36 1.90
C LEU A 64 -9.12 -7.15 0.59
N ALA A 65 -8.01 -7.64 0.04
CA ALA A 65 -7.99 -8.48 -1.16
C ALA A 65 -8.76 -9.79 -0.97
N ALA A 66 -8.55 -10.49 0.16
CA ALA A 66 -9.29 -11.70 0.51
C ALA A 66 -10.79 -11.44 0.70
N HIS A 67 -11.14 -10.33 1.37
CA HIS A 67 -12.53 -9.87 1.52
C HIS A 67 -13.18 -9.55 0.17
N THR A 68 -12.48 -8.87 -0.73
CA THR A 68 -12.95 -8.56 -2.08
C THR A 68 -13.28 -9.83 -2.86
N VAL A 69 -12.37 -10.82 -2.94
CA VAL A 69 -12.62 -12.05 -3.72
C VAL A 69 -13.59 -13.04 -3.08
N ALA A 70 -13.96 -12.85 -1.81
CA ALA A 70 -15.05 -13.58 -1.18
C ALA A 70 -16.42 -13.24 -1.80
N THR A 71 -16.57 -12.04 -2.37
CA THR A 71 -17.69 -11.72 -3.26
C THR A 71 -17.43 -12.37 -4.63
N PRO A 72 -18.43 -13.03 -5.27
CA PRO A 72 -18.26 -13.63 -6.59
C PRO A 72 -17.88 -12.63 -7.69
N ASN A 73 -17.18 -13.11 -8.72
CA ASN A 73 -16.77 -12.37 -9.91
C ASN A 73 -16.02 -11.05 -9.61
N ARG A 74 -15.06 -11.10 -8.67
CA ARG A 74 -14.19 -9.96 -8.32
C ARG A 74 -12.72 -10.23 -8.67
N ASN A 75 -12.11 -9.28 -9.37
CA ASN A 75 -10.68 -9.30 -9.65
C ASN A 75 -9.92 -8.40 -8.68
N VAL A 76 -8.79 -8.89 -8.17
CA VAL A 76 -7.78 -8.12 -7.46
C VAL A 76 -6.46 -8.21 -8.24
N VAL A 77 -5.99 -7.07 -8.72
CA VAL A 77 -4.72 -6.95 -9.46
C VAL A 77 -3.71 -6.23 -8.58
N ILE A 78 -2.55 -6.83 -8.35
CA ILE A 78 -1.48 -6.29 -7.50
C ILE A 78 -0.28 -5.92 -8.38
N LEU A 79 0.01 -4.62 -8.45
CA LEU A 79 1.17 -4.04 -9.09
C LEU A 79 2.18 -3.58 -8.03
N SER A 80 3.43 -4.01 -8.16
CA SER A 80 4.57 -3.50 -7.36
C SER A 80 5.75 -3.22 -8.30
N PRO A 81 6.76 -2.41 -7.91
CA PRO A 81 7.92 -2.12 -8.76
C PRO A 81 8.64 -3.38 -9.27
N THR A 82 8.67 -4.45 -8.45
CA THR A 82 9.28 -5.74 -8.80
C THR A 82 8.37 -6.92 -8.51
N LEU A 83 8.58 -8.03 -9.23
CA LEU A 83 7.84 -9.29 -9.04
C LEU A 83 8.04 -9.86 -7.63
N SER A 84 9.23 -9.69 -7.05
CA SER A 84 9.52 -10.14 -5.69
C SER A 84 8.67 -9.41 -4.65
N GLN A 85 8.44 -8.10 -4.81
CA GLN A 85 7.55 -7.33 -3.94
C GLN A 85 6.09 -7.77 -4.10
N SER A 86 5.59 -7.82 -5.34
CA SER A 86 4.18 -8.19 -5.58
C SER A 86 3.85 -9.60 -5.12
N THR A 87 4.81 -10.53 -5.23
CA THR A 87 4.71 -11.89 -4.68
C THR A 87 4.69 -11.93 -3.13
N LEU A 88 5.40 -11.01 -2.44
CA LEU A 88 5.34 -10.92 -0.97
C LEU A 88 3.97 -10.43 -0.49
N LEU A 89 3.37 -9.47 -1.20
CA LEU A 89 2.00 -9.02 -0.92
C LEU A 89 0.97 -10.09 -1.27
N PHE A 90 1.10 -10.76 -2.42
CA PHE A 90 0.24 -11.89 -2.80
C PHE A 90 0.23 -13.01 -1.74
N LYS A 91 1.38 -13.34 -1.14
CA LYS A 91 1.45 -14.29 0.00
C LYS A 91 0.62 -13.83 1.22
N ARG A 92 0.45 -12.52 1.45
CA ARG A 92 -0.45 -12.01 2.50
C ARG A 92 -1.92 -12.14 2.13
N CYS A 93 -2.27 -11.97 0.85
CA CYS A 93 -3.61 -12.27 0.35
C CYS A 93 -3.94 -13.77 0.53
N LEU A 94 -3.00 -14.67 0.20
CA LEU A 94 -3.17 -16.11 0.41
C LEU A 94 -3.33 -16.49 1.89
N GLN A 95 -2.58 -15.84 2.79
CA GLN A 95 -2.71 -16.01 4.23
C GLN A 95 -4.09 -15.55 4.72
N ALA A 96 -4.53 -14.34 4.35
CA ALA A 96 -5.84 -13.83 4.75
C ALA A 96 -7.00 -14.65 4.16
N TRP A 97 -6.86 -15.18 2.95
CA TRP A 97 -7.83 -16.09 2.33
C TRP A 97 -7.91 -17.44 3.06
N HIS A 98 -6.77 -18.01 3.45
CA HIS A 98 -6.74 -19.22 4.27
C HIS A 98 -7.48 -19.01 5.60
N GLU A 99 -7.18 -17.93 6.30
CA GLU A 99 -7.86 -17.58 7.55
C GLU A 99 -9.34 -17.22 7.36
N LEU A 100 -9.75 -16.74 6.18
CA LEU A 100 -11.16 -16.49 5.87
C LEU A 100 -11.96 -17.81 5.83
N GLY A 101 -11.37 -18.91 5.35
CA GLY A 101 -11.89 -20.27 5.52
C GLY A 101 -13.25 -20.52 4.87
N LEU A 102 -13.58 -19.81 3.78
CA LEU A 102 -14.83 -20.03 3.04
C LEU A 102 -14.78 -21.35 2.23
N PRO A 103 -15.93 -22.01 1.99
CA PRO A 103 -16.02 -23.24 1.19
C PRO A 103 -15.88 -23.02 -0.34
N ILE A 104 -15.14 -21.98 -0.75
CA ILE A 104 -14.92 -21.55 -2.13
C ILE A 104 -13.60 -22.19 -2.60
N GLN A 105 -13.66 -23.08 -3.59
CA GLN A 105 -12.50 -23.85 -4.04
C GLN A 105 -11.53 -23.00 -4.87
N LYS A 106 -10.24 -23.31 -4.75
CA LYS A 106 -9.20 -22.76 -5.62
C LYS A 106 -9.14 -23.60 -6.89
N THR A 107 -9.66 -23.08 -8.00
CA THR A 107 -9.59 -23.72 -9.32
C THR A 107 -8.18 -23.69 -9.89
N ARG A 108 -7.40 -22.66 -9.53
CA ARG A 108 -5.97 -22.54 -9.86
C ARG A 108 -5.22 -21.84 -8.73
N LEU A 109 -4.00 -22.32 -8.44
CA LEU A 109 -3.06 -21.62 -7.56
C LEU A 109 -1.64 -21.72 -8.12
N THR A 110 -1.00 -20.57 -8.33
CA THR A 110 0.41 -20.45 -8.74
C THR A 110 1.17 -19.57 -7.74
N GLN A 111 2.42 -19.22 -8.03
CA GLN A 111 3.16 -18.24 -7.23
C GLN A 111 2.63 -16.80 -7.36
N THR A 112 1.80 -16.51 -8.38
CA THR A 112 1.37 -15.16 -8.75
C THR A 112 -0.13 -15.03 -9.05
N THR A 113 -0.90 -16.12 -8.96
CA THR A 113 -2.31 -16.16 -9.33
C THR A 113 -3.07 -17.13 -8.43
N MET A 114 -4.23 -16.72 -7.94
CA MET A 114 -5.24 -17.57 -7.32
C MET A 114 -6.57 -17.33 -8.02
N GLU A 115 -7.13 -18.37 -8.63
CA GLU A 115 -8.47 -18.36 -9.24
C GLU A 115 -9.40 -19.19 -8.35
N LEU A 116 -10.65 -18.75 -8.23
CA LEU A 116 -11.66 -19.32 -7.36
C LEU A 116 -12.87 -19.80 -8.16
N ASP A 117 -13.58 -20.81 -7.67
CA ASP A 117 -14.79 -21.36 -8.31
C ASP A 117 -15.98 -20.38 -8.33
N ASN A 118 -15.96 -19.35 -7.48
CA ASN A 118 -16.90 -18.22 -7.51
C ASN A 118 -16.59 -17.17 -8.62
N GLY A 119 -15.65 -17.46 -9.52
CA GLY A 119 -15.24 -16.59 -10.63
C GLY A 119 -14.30 -15.44 -10.23
N SER A 120 -13.88 -15.36 -8.97
CA SER A 120 -12.97 -14.31 -8.50
C SER A 120 -11.49 -14.69 -8.65
N VAL A 121 -10.63 -13.68 -8.84
CA VAL A 121 -9.20 -13.86 -9.11
C VAL A 121 -8.37 -12.88 -8.29
N ILE A 122 -7.27 -13.36 -7.68
CA ILE A 122 -6.16 -12.50 -7.23
C ILE A 122 -4.96 -12.77 -8.13
N VAL A 123 -4.38 -11.74 -8.73
CA VAL A 123 -3.17 -11.83 -9.55
C VAL A 123 -2.16 -10.75 -9.16
N CYS A 124 -0.87 -11.08 -9.15
CA CYS A 124 0.21 -10.13 -8.89
C CYS A 124 1.24 -10.11 -10.04
N VAL A 125 1.64 -8.91 -10.45
CA VAL A 125 2.55 -8.67 -11.59
C VAL A 125 3.53 -7.53 -11.27
N PRO A 126 4.74 -7.53 -11.87
CA PRO A 126 5.67 -6.40 -11.77
C PRO A 126 5.18 -5.25 -12.64
N ALA A 127 5.11 -4.03 -12.12
CA ALA A 127 4.78 -2.85 -12.92
C ALA A 127 5.85 -2.57 -14.01
N GLY A 128 7.11 -2.94 -13.75
CA GLY A 128 8.21 -2.68 -14.66
C GLY A 128 8.39 -1.17 -14.88
N ASN A 129 8.79 -0.79 -16.10
CA ASN A 129 8.94 0.61 -16.49
C ASN A 129 7.72 1.16 -17.25
N ASP A 130 6.86 0.30 -17.81
CA ASP A 130 5.83 0.66 -18.80
C ASP A 130 4.47 -0.04 -18.59
N GLY A 131 4.32 -0.83 -17.53
CA GLY A 131 3.09 -1.50 -17.17
C GLY A 131 2.66 -2.67 -18.06
N GLU A 132 3.50 -3.14 -19.00
CA GLU A 132 3.12 -4.13 -20.03
C GLU A 132 2.45 -5.38 -19.43
N SER A 133 3.02 -5.92 -18.35
CA SER A 133 2.59 -7.13 -17.65
C SER A 133 1.13 -7.15 -17.18
N ALA A 134 0.51 -5.98 -17.07
CA ALA A 134 -0.83 -5.80 -16.51
C ALA A 134 -1.87 -5.37 -17.56
N ARG A 135 -1.48 -4.93 -18.75
CA ARG A 135 -2.40 -4.30 -19.74
C ARG A 135 -3.56 -5.20 -20.19
N GLY A 136 -3.41 -6.53 -20.10
CA GLY A 136 -4.46 -7.50 -20.39
C GLY A 136 -5.39 -7.85 -19.21
N LEU A 137 -5.21 -7.22 -18.06
CA LEU A 137 -6.02 -7.41 -16.86
C LEU A 137 -7.14 -6.35 -16.80
N GLY A 138 -8.19 -6.63 -16.01
CA GLY A 138 -9.32 -5.73 -15.82
C GLY A 138 -9.87 -5.80 -14.40
N VAL A 139 -10.21 -4.65 -13.83
CA VAL A 139 -10.78 -4.49 -12.49
C VAL A 139 -12.06 -3.66 -12.58
N LYS A 140 -13.20 -4.31 -12.32
CA LYS A 140 -14.53 -3.71 -12.43
C LYS A 140 -15.44 -4.12 -11.27
N ASP A 141 -16.55 -3.40 -11.12
CA ASP A 141 -17.44 -3.51 -9.96
C ASP A 141 -16.64 -3.48 -8.65
N GLY A 142 -17.02 -4.23 -7.60
CA GLY A 142 -16.28 -4.24 -6.32
C GLY A 142 -14.84 -4.82 -6.33
N GLY A 143 -14.19 -4.93 -7.51
CA GLY A 143 -12.79 -5.35 -7.65
C GLY A 143 -11.77 -4.27 -7.25
N LEU A 144 -10.50 -4.67 -7.12
CA LEU A 144 -9.43 -3.81 -6.57
C LEU A 144 -8.14 -3.83 -7.41
N LEU A 145 -7.70 -2.67 -7.88
CA LEU A 145 -6.38 -2.42 -8.45
C LEU A 145 -5.47 -1.86 -7.36
N VAL A 146 -4.50 -2.66 -6.94
CA VAL A 146 -3.55 -2.32 -5.87
C VAL A 146 -2.23 -1.89 -6.48
N TYR A 147 -1.74 -0.71 -6.07
CA TYR A 147 -0.35 -0.31 -6.29
C TYR A 147 0.42 -0.36 -4.97
N GLU A 148 1.38 -1.28 -4.85
CA GLU A 148 2.31 -1.35 -3.73
C GLU A 148 3.56 -0.50 -4.00
N GLU A 149 4.04 0.23 -3.00
CA GLU A 149 5.19 1.15 -3.13
C GLU A 149 4.98 2.15 -4.29
N PHE A 150 3.77 2.71 -4.40
CA PHE A 150 3.32 3.54 -5.53
C PHE A 150 4.25 4.71 -5.89
N SER A 151 4.92 5.33 -4.90
CA SER A 151 5.91 6.40 -5.14
C SER A 151 7.21 5.94 -5.83
N PHE A 152 7.35 4.64 -6.08
CA PHE A 152 8.52 4.00 -6.70
C PHE A 152 8.16 3.22 -7.98
N ILE A 153 6.93 3.35 -8.46
CA ILE A 153 6.50 2.90 -9.79
C ILE A 153 6.69 4.06 -10.77
N SER A 154 7.10 3.79 -12.01
CA SER A 154 7.29 4.84 -13.03
C SER A 154 5.97 5.51 -13.42
N GLU A 155 6.05 6.79 -13.81
CA GLU A 155 4.90 7.55 -14.30
C GLU A 155 4.29 6.91 -15.56
N ASP A 156 5.12 6.33 -16.44
CA ASP A 156 4.70 5.58 -17.62
C ASP A 156 3.93 4.30 -17.26
N ALA A 157 4.42 3.50 -16.30
CA ALA A 157 3.73 2.29 -15.86
C ALA A 157 2.41 2.61 -15.15
N ILE A 158 2.37 3.66 -14.32
CA ILE A 158 1.12 4.14 -13.70
C ILE A 158 0.14 4.56 -14.81
N THR A 159 0.56 5.41 -15.74
CA THR A 159 -0.29 5.91 -16.83
C THR A 159 -0.83 4.77 -17.71
N ALA A 160 0.00 3.77 -18.02
CA ALA A 160 -0.41 2.61 -18.81
C ALA A 160 -1.34 1.64 -18.07
N THR A 161 -1.38 1.67 -16.73
CA THR A 161 -2.16 0.72 -15.91
C THR A 161 -3.37 1.31 -15.21
N LEU A 162 -3.47 2.64 -15.05
CA LEU A 162 -4.68 3.30 -14.55
C LEU A 162 -5.96 2.89 -15.33
N PRO A 163 -5.95 2.72 -16.68
CA PRO A 163 -7.12 2.27 -17.44
C PRO A 163 -7.61 0.84 -17.14
N ILE A 164 -6.81 0.01 -16.44
CA ILE A 164 -7.23 -1.34 -16.00
C ILE A 164 -8.40 -1.27 -15.00
N ARG A 165 -8.53 -0.14 -14.30
CA ARG A 165 -9.71 0.13 -13.49
C ARG A 165 -10.86 0.61 -14.39
N GLU A 166 -11.80 -0.29 -14.61
CA GLU A 166 -13.06 -0.05 -15.33
C GLU A 166 -14.14 0.54 -14.39
N THR A 167 -15.36 0.72 -14.91
CA THR A 167 -16.53 1.16 -14.14
C THR A 167 -16.79 0.29 -12.92
N GLY A 168 -17.13 0.94 -11.80
CA GLY A 168 -17.34 0.30 -10.50
C GLY A 168 -16.05 -0.09 -9.75
N GLY A 169 -14.95 -0.37 -10.47
CA GLY A 169 -13.65 -0.77 -9.91
C GLY A 169 -13.09 0.20 -8.89
N ARG A 170 -12.12 -0.25 -8.08
CA ARG A 170 -11.46 0.59 -7.07
C ARG A 170 -9.94 0.57 -7.22
N ILE A 171 -9.29 1.69 -6.88
CA ILE A 171 -7.83 1.80 -6.80
C ILE A 171 -7.42 1.94 -5.34
N LEU A 172 -6.41 1.19 -4.92
CA LEU A 172 -5.73 1.34 -3.64
C LEU A 172 -4.21 1.47 -3.86
N ALA A 173 -3.72 2.70 -3.81
CA ALA A 173 -2.28 2.97 -3.80
C ALA A 173 -1.76 2.98 -2.37
N ILE A 174 -0.75 2.17 -2.05
CA ILE A 174 -0.06 2.18 -0.76
C ILE A 174 1.43 2.52 -0.96
N THR A 175 2.00 3.36 -0.10
CA THR A 175 3.39 3.80 -0.28
C THR A 175 4.09 4.20 1.03
N THR A 176 5.40 4.38 0.99
CA THR A 176 6.11 5.41 1.78
C THR A 176 6.33 6.67 0.93
N PRO A 177 6.63 7.84 1.50
CA PRO A 177 6.93 9.02 0.69
C PRO A 177 8.14 8.78 -0.22
N GLY A 178 8.04 9.23 -1.46
CA GLY A 178 9.12 9.23 -2.44
C GLY A 178 9.80 10.60 -2.57
N ARG A 179 10.21 10.93 -3.79
CA ARG A 179 10.81 12.23 -4.15
C ARG A 179 9.74 13.27 -4.45
N LYS A 180 9.96 14.51 -4.03
CA LYS A 180 9.14 15.67 -4.39
C LYS A 180 9.11 15.91 -5.90
N GLY A 181 7.96 16.35 -6.40
CA GLY A 181 7.74 16.67 -7.82
C GLY A 181 7.59 15.45 -8.74
N THR A 182 7.48 14.23 -8.20
CA THR A 182 7.03 13.04 -8.96
C THR A 182 5.52 13.03 -9.12
N PHE A 183 4.96 12.24 -10.06
CA PHE A 183 3.51 12.03 -10.17
C PHE A 183 2.86 11.66 -8.84
N ALA A 184 3.41 10.66 -8.14
CA ALA A 184 2.91 10.20 -6.86
C ALA A 184 2.96 11.27 -5.75
N HIS A 185 3.90 12.22 -5.81
CA HIS A 185 3.93 13.39 -4.93
C HIS A 185 2.87 14.44 -5.33
N ARG A 186 2.78 14.79 -6.62
CA ARG A 186 1.76 15.75 -7.12
C ARG A 186 0.36 15.27 -6.76
N LEU A 187 0.05 14.01 -7.03
CA LEU A 187 -1.20 13.37 -6.64
C LEU A 187 -1.45 13.40 -5.12
N TRP A 188 -0.39 13.29 -4.31
CA TRP A 188 -0.51 13.37 -2.84
C TRP A 188 -0.77 14.79 -2.33
N GLU A 189 -0.18 15.81 -2.93
CA GLU A 189 -0.32 17.21 -2.47
C GLU A 189 -1.53 17.91 -3.10
N GLU A 190 -1.78 17.72 -4.41
CA GLU A 190 -2.61 18.60 -5.24
C GLU A 190 -4.04 18.07 -5.49
N GLU A 191 -4.22 16.75 -5.59
CA GLU A 191 -5.52 16.14 -5.93
C GLU A 191 -6.44 16.06 -4.70
N ASN A 192 -7.69 16.50 -4.80
CA ASN A 192 -8.64 16.55 -3.68
C ASN A 192 -9.83 15.58 -3.81
N GLU A 193 -10.03 14.95 -4.98
CA GLU A 193 -11.12 13.99 -5.21
C GLU A 193 -10.76 12.55 -4.78
N ILE A 194 -9.50 12.29 -4.41
CA ILE A 194 -9.04 11.00 -3.89
C ILE A 194 -9.03 10.97 -2.35
N GLU A 195 -9.30 9.81 -1.76
CA GLU A 195 -9.22 9.64 -0.31
C GLU A 195 -7.75 9.45 0.12
N LYS A 196 -7.19 10.43 0.82
CA LYS A 196 -5.83 10.38 1.35
C LYS A 196 -5.82 9.84 2.79
N ILE A 197 -5.11 8.74 3.01
CA ILE A 197 -4.92 8.14 4.34
C ILE A 197 -3.46 8.30 4.75
N SER A 198 -3.19 8.92 5.90
CA SER A 198 -1.84 9.01 6.45
C SER A 198 -1.70 8.15 7.71
N ALA A 199 -0.57 7.45 7.82
CA ALA A 199 -0.28 6.60 8.99
C ALA A 199 1.20 6.68 9.37
N ARG A 200 1.52 7.71 10.16
CA ARG A 200 2.86 7.93 10.71
C ARG A 200 3.07 6.97 11.88
N SER A 201 4.18 6.24 11.89
CA SER A 201 4.48 5.31 12.99
C SER A 201 4.63 5.99 14.35
N VAL A 202 4.94 7.29 14.39
CA VAL A 202 4.98 8.08 15.65
C VAL A 202 3.60 8.25 16.31
N ASP A 203 2.51 8.13 15.55
CA ASP A 203 1.13 8.25 16.05
C ASP A 203 0.54 6.89 16.47
N ILE A 204 1.27 5.78 16.31
CA ILE A 204 0.78 4.41 16.53
C ILE A 204 1.41 3.85 17.82
N PRO A 205 0.66 3.69 18.92
CA PRO A 205 1.23 3.36 20.24
C PRO A 205 2.09 2.08 20.25
N ARG A 206 1.64 1.02 19.55
CA ARG A 206 2.38 -0.26 19.42
C ARG A 206 3.70 -0.16 18.64
N MET A 207 4.00 0.98 18.02
CA MET A 207 5.26 1.24 17.31
C MET A 207 6.27 2.02 18.17
N ALA A 208 5.90 2.48 19.37
CA ALA A 208 6.70 3.41 20.18
C ALA A 208 8.14 2.92 20.46
N GLU A 209 8.31 1.64 20.80
CA GLU A 209 9.65 1.04 21.01
C GLU A 209 10.51 1.13 19.74
N LYS A 210 9.95 0.73 18.60
CA LYS A 210 10.64 0.83 17.30
C LYS A 210 10.97 2.28 16.95
N VAL A 211 10.04 3.20 17.13
CA VAL A 211 10.24 4.64 16.88
C VAL A 211 11.39 5.17 17.73
N ALA A 212 11.43 4.85 19.04
CA ALA A 212 12.51 5.28 19.93
C ALA A 212 13.88 4.67 19.56
N PHE A 213 13.89 3.40 19.13
CA PHE A 213 15.10 2.75 18.61
C PHE A 213 15.60 3.44 17.32
N ASP A 214 14.73 3.59 16.32
CA ASP A 214 15.09 4.20 15.05
C ASP A 214 15.51 5.67 15.24
N GLN A 215 14.84 6.44 16.10
CA GLN A 215 15.19 7.83 16.40
C GLN A 215 16.62 7.98 16.96
N ARG A 216 17.15 6.95 17.63
CA ARG A 216 18.51 6.95 18.18
C ARG A 216 19.59 6.61 17.16
N PHE A 217 19.28 5.81 16.14
CA PHE A 217 20.27 5.21 15.24
C PHE A 217 20.09 5.57 13.75
N MET A 218 18.96 6.14 13.36
CA MET A 218 18.65 6.52 11.98
C MET A 218 19.00 7.99 11.71
N PRO A 219 19.60 8.34 10.56
CA PRO A 219 19.86 9.73 10.19
C PRO A 219 18.56 10.57 10.19
N PRO A 220 18.57 11.84 10.68
CA PRO A 220 17.36 12.63 10.89
C PRO A 220 16.44 12.76 9.67
N ASN A 221 17.02 12.91 8.46
CA ASN A 221 16.25 12.98 7.22
C ASN A 221 15.56 11.65 6.89
N GLN A 222 16.25 10.52 7.10
CA GLN A 222 15.66 9.20 6.88
C GLN A 222 14.58 8.90 7.93
N PHE A 223 14.79 9.29 9.19
CA PHE A 223 13.75 9.21 10.23
C PHE A 223 12.52 10.05 9.86
N ALA A 224 12.71 11.27 9.34
CA ALA A 224 11.61 12.11 8.91
C ALA A 224 10.78 11.49 7.76
N THR A 225 11.41 10.83 6.79
CA THR A 225 10.69 10.11 5.73
C THR A 225 10.00 8.84 6.26
N GLU A 226 10.73 8.00 6.98
CA GLU A 226 10.24 6.68 7.42
C GLU A 226 9.19 6.76 8.53
N HIS A 227 9.32 7.72 9.47
CA HIS A 227 8.47 7.83 10.65
C HIS A 227 7.49 9.00 10.63
N LEU A 228 7.86 10.13 10.03
CA LEU A 228 7.02 11.35 9.97
C LEU A 228 6.33 11.58 8.61
N LEU A 229 6.56 10.70 7.63
CA LEU A 229 6.07 10.80 6.26
C LEU A 229 6.52 12.04 5.46
N ARG A 230 7.71 12.55 5.76
CA ARG A 230 8.29 13.69 5.04
C ARG A 230 8.78 13.29 3.64
N TRP A 231 8.16 13.86 2.61
CA TRP A 231 8.63 13.78 1.22
C TRP A 231 9.99 14.49 1.04
N MET A 232 10.94 13.80 0.40
CA MET A 232 12.31 14.29 0.23
C MET A 232 12.45 15.20 -1.00
N GLY A 233 13.12 16.34 -0.83
CA GLY A 233 13.41 17.27 -1.94
C GLY A 233 14.28 16.65 -3.03
N GLN A 234 14.25 17.23 -4.24
CA GLN A 234 14.96 16.66 -5.40
C GLN A 234 16.49 16.60 -5.24
N GLY A 235 17.09 17.41 -4.36
CA GLY A 235 18.54 17.47 -4.13
C GLY A 235 19.13 16.42 -3.17
N GLY A 236 18.34 15.48 -2.65
CA GLY A 236 18.81 14.54 -1.62
C GLY A 236 18.97 15.20 -0.25
N ILE A 237 20.05 14.90 0.48
CA ILE A 237 20.43 15.66 1.68
C ILE A 237 20.79 17.08 1.23
N GLN A 238 20.21 18.11 1.86
CA GLN A 238 20.65 19.50 1.63
C GLN A 238 22.12 19.63 2.06
N PHE A 239 23.02 19.64 1.07
CA PHE A 239 24.47 19.73 1.26
C PHE A 239 24.91 21.16 1.64
N PHE A 240 24.09 22.14 1.28
CA PHE A 240 24.28 23.56 1.57
C PHE A 240 23.10 24.05 2.41
N ALA A 241 23.38 24.93 3.36
CA ALA A 241 22.34 25.62 4.12
C ALA A 241 21.48 26.50 3.16
N PRO A 242 20.17 26.70 3.43
CA PRO A 242 19.31 27.57 2.62
C PRO A 242 19.90 28.99 2.42
N GLU A 243 20.58 29.50 3.43
CA GLU A 243 21.25 30.79 3.44
C GLU A 243 22.43 30.81 2.46
N THR A 244 23.17 29.69 2.33
CA THR A 244 24.27 29.54 1.35
C THR A 244 23.75 29.47 -0.08
N ILE A 245 22.58 28.85 -0.31
CA ILE A 245 21.94 28.86 -1.63
C ILE A 245 21.48 30.28 -1.99
N THR A 246 20.93 31.03 -1.03
CA THR A 246 20.55 32.44 -1.22
C THR A 246 21.78 33.32 -1.48
N ALA A 247 22.87 33.10 -0.75
CA ALA A 247 24.12 33.84 -0.91
C ALA A 247 24.86 33.50 -2.22
N ALA A 248 24.62 32.33 -2.84
CA ALA A 248 25.25 31.92 -4.10
C ALA A 248 24.89 32.81 -5.31
N PHE A 249 23.94 33.73 -5.16
CA PHE A 249 23.57 34.73 -6.17
C PHE A 249 24.21 36.11 -5.95
N THR A 250 25.19 36.22 -5.03
CA THR A 250 26.00 37.44 -4.84
C THR A 250 27.43 37.21 -5.35
N ASP A 251 28.13 38.30 -5.71
CA ASP A 251 29.49 38.23 -6.26
C ASP A 251 30.55 37.70 -5.27
N THR A 252 30.20 37.57 -3.99
CA THR A 252 31.08 37.06 -2.91
C THR A 252 30.29 36.15 -1.94
N PRO A 253 30.00 34.89 -2.34
CA PRO A 253 29.20 33.97 -1.53
C PRO A 253 29.99 33.43 -0.32
N GLU A 254 29.49 33.62 0.90
CA GLU A 254 29.98 32.88 2.06
C GLU A 254 29.54 31.41 2.00
N LEU A 255 30.48 30.53 1.69
CA LEU A 255 30.31 29.08 1.79
C LEU A 255 30.22 28.65 3.26
N LYS A 256 29.00 28.41 3.74
CA LYS A 256 28.74 27.78 5.04
C LYS A 256 28.34 26.32 4.81
N LEU A 257 29.20 25.43 5.27
CA LEU A 257 28.94 24.00 5.30
C LEU A 257 27.90 23.71 6.40
N GLY A 258 27.01 22.75 6.17
CA GLY A 258 26.08 22.29 7.20
C GLY A 258 26.78 21.52 8.31
N ASP A 259 26.08 21.29 9.42
CA ASP A 259 26.60 20.53 10.58
C ASP A 259 26.91 19.06 10.21
N PHE A 260 28.10 18.82 9.70
CA PHE A 260 28.62 17.48 9.47
C PHE A 260 29.00 16.84 10.80
N LEU A 261 28.17 15.90 11.27
CA LEU A 261 28.56 14.93 12.29
C LEU A 261 29.68 14.04 11.72
N HIS A 262 30.92 14.48 11.91
CA HIS A 262 32.10 13.64 11.74
C HIS A 262 32.08 12.51 12.78
N VAL A 263 31.54 11.36 12.37
CA VAL A 263 31.84 10.09 13.02
C VAL A 263 33.18 9.62 12.46
N ALA A 264 34.18 9.54 13.34
CA ALA A 264 35.50 8.97 13.04
C ALA A 264 35.45 7.43 13.05
#